data_AF-A0A1Q7MXV6-F1
#
_entry.id   AF-A0A1Q7MXV6-F1
#
_cell.length_a   1.000
_cell.length_b   1.000
_cell.length_c   1.000
_cell.angle_alpha   90.00
_cell.angle_beta   90.00
_cell.angle_gamma   90.00
#
_symmetry.space_group_name_H-M   'P 1'
#
loop_
_entity.id
_entity.type
_entity.pdbx_description
1 polymer ?
#
loop_
_entity_poly.entity_id
_entity_poly.type
_entity_poly.pdbx_seq_one_letter_code
_entity_poly.pdbx_strand_id
1 'polypeptide(L)'
;MAGVRNSSVLREEEFASSTAIDVYALVQEFRPNWLHSRGPVSILDPTAGVLRVYQNGVPAGDVNRLREMRVSEVRELRFLNAGEAQMRYGLGNAGGVIEVWTK
;
A
#
# COMPACT_ATOMS: atom_id res chain seq x y z
N MET A 1 8.82 24.30 -10.03
CA MET A 1 9.27 23.24 -9.10
C MET A 1 8.64 21.94 -9.55
N ALA A 2 9.40 21.07 -10.22
CA ALA A 2 8.88 19.80 -10.72
C ALA A 2 8.54 18.93 -9.50
N GLY A 3 7.24 18.74 -9.24
CA GLY A 3 6.77 17.80 -8.25
C GLY A 3 7.40 16.45 -8.56
N VAL A 4 8.29 16.00 -7.68
CA VAL A 4 8.75 14.62 -7.69
C VAL A 4 7.48 13.80 -7.59
N ARG A 5 7.05 13.20 -8.70
CA ARG A 5 5.94 12.24 -8.74
C ARG A 5 6.34 11.15 -7.78
N ASN A 6 5.88 11.26 -6.55
CA ASN A 6 6.32 10.41 -5.47
C ASN A 6 5.66 9.06 -5.75
N SER A 7 6.37 8.19 -6.45
CA SER A 7 5.84 6.93 -6.97
C SER A 7 5.44 5.96 -5.85
N SER A 8 5.74 6.32 -4.60
CA SER A 8 5.40 5.66 -3.34
C SER A 8 4.28 6.36 -2.55
N VAL A 9 3.70 7.46 -3.02
CA VAL A 9 2.54 8.12 -2.38
C VAL A 9 1.47 8.44 -3.42
N LEU A 10 0.21 8.24 -3.07
CA LEU A 10 -0.96 8.54 -3.89
C LEU A 10 -1.96 9.33 -3.03
N ARG A 11 -2.20 10.58 -3.39
CA ARG A 11 -3.06 11.51 -2.64
C ARG A 11 -4.41 11.66 -3.30
N GLU A 12 -5.43 12.06 -2.54
CA GLU A 12 -6.78 12.30 -3.06
C GLU A 12 -6.79 13.14 -4.34
N GLU A 13 -5.98 14.19 -4.42
CA GLU A 13 -5.84 15.03 -5.61
C GLU A 13 -5.45 14.26 -6.89
N GLU A 14 -4.67 13.18 -6.77
CA GLU A 14 -4.25 12.36 -7.91
C GLU A 14 -5.36 11.42 -8.40
N PHE A 15 -6.22 10.95 -7.48
CA PHE A 15 -7.29 10.00 -7.78
C PHE A 15 -8.70 10.56 -7.70
N ALA A 16 -8.84 11.88 -7.52
CA ALA A 16 -10.13 12.55 -7.50
C ALA A 16 -10.93 12.34 -8.81
N SER A 17 -10.22 12.14 -9.93
CA SER A 17 -10.82 11.85 -11.23
C SER A 17 -11.05 10.35 -11.48
N SER A 18 -10.63 9.46 -10.58
CA SER A 18 -10.81 8.02 -10.73
C SER A 18 -12.24 7.62 -10.40
N THR A 19 -12.74 6.62 -11.12
CA THR A 19 -14.04 5.99 -10.86
C THR A 19 -13.92 4.75 -9.97
N ALA A 20 -12.73 4.46 -9.44
CA ALA A 20 -12.51 3.33 -8.55
C ALA A 20 -13.33 3.47 -7.26
N ILE A 21 -14.06 2.40 -6.92
CA ILE A 21 -14.89 2.34 -5.70
C ILE A 21 -14.05 1.86 -4.52
N ASP A 22 -13.17 0.88 -4.77
CA ASP A 22 -12.36 0.21 -3.75
C ASP A 22 -10.88 0.58 -3.88
N VAL A 23 -10.18 0.65 -2.75
CA VAL A 23 -8.76 1.04 -2.70
C VAL A 23 -7.90 0.09 -3.53
N TYR A 24 -8.22 -1.19 -3.54
CA TYR A 24 -7.50 -2.17 -4.35
C TYR A 24 -7.55 -1.82 -5.83
N ALA A 25 -8.74 -1.51 -6.36
CA ALA A 25 -8.92 -1.14 -7.76
C ALA A 25 -8.17 0.15 -8.08
N LEU A 26 -8.21 1.12 -7.16
CA LEU A 26 -7.48 2.37 -7.30
C LEU A 26 -5.97 2.16 -7.38
N VAL A 27 -5.40 1.37 -6.46
CA VAL A 27 -3.97 1.06 -6.46
C VAL A 27 -3.62 0.27 -7.73
N GLN A 28 -4.46 -0.65 -8.18
CA GLN A 28 -4.24 -1.38 -9.42
C GLN A 28 -4.21 -0.47 -10.67
N GLU A 29 -5.07 0.56 -10.71
CA GLU A 29 -5.15 1.51 -11.82
C GLU A 29 -3.96 2.48 -11.85
N PHE A 30 -3.63 3.10 -10.71
CA PHE A 30 -2.61 4.15 -10.66
C PHE A 30 -1.20 3.64 -10.37
N ARG A 31 -1.10 2.57 -9.58
CA ARG A 31 0.15 2.06 -9.00
C ARG A 31 0.16 0.51 -8.95
N PRO A 32 -0.02 -0.19 -10.10
CA PRO A 32 -0.05 -1.66 -10.12
C PRO A 32 1.22 -2.30 -9.54
N ASN A 33 2.34 -1.59 -9.63
CA ASN A 33 3.62 -2.01 -9.06
C ASN A 33 3.61 -2.17 -7.53
N TRP A 34 2.68 -1.53 -6.81
CA TRP A 34 2.57 -1.67 -5.35
C TRP A 34 1.94 -3.01 -4.94
N LEU A 35 1.12 -3.59 -5.81
CA LEU A 35 0.49 -4.90 -5.58
C LEU A 35 1.42 -6.06 -5.93
N HIS A 36 2.49 -5.79 -6.68
CA HIS A 36 3.54 -6.77 -6.93
C HIS A 36 4.50 -6.85 -5.74
N SER A 37 4.26 -7.83 -4.88
CA SER A 37 5.30 -8.30 -3.96
C SER A 37 6.48 -8.82 -4.78
N ARG A 38 7.71 -8.47 -4.37
CA ARG A 38 8.96 -8.95 -4.97
C ARG A 38 9.23 -10.41 -4.56
N GLY A 39 8.31 -11.32 -4.87
CA GLY A 39 8.46 -12.76 -4.68
C GLY A 39 8.76 -13.19 -3.23
N PRO A 40 8.97 -14.49 -3.00
CA PRO A 40 9.42 -14.99 -1.70
C PRO A 40 10.81 -14.45 -1.41
N VAL A 41 10.91 -13.54 -0.43
CA VAL A 41 12.18 -12.96 0.05
C VAL A 41 13.00 -14.00 0.83
N SER A 42 12.38 -15.11 1.23
CA SER A 42 13.04 -16.22 1.91
C SER A 42 12.40 -17.56 1.53
N ILE A 43 13.24 -18.58 1.38
CA ILE A 43 12.81 -19.97 1.13
C ILE A 43 12.23 -20.59 2.41
N LEU A 44 12.69 -20.13 3.58
CA LEU A 44 12.29 -20.64 4.90
C LEU A 44 10.96 -20.05 5.39
N ASP A 45 10.67 -18.79 5.02
CA ASP A 45 9.46 -18.07 5.41
C ASP A 45 8.73 -17.54 4.16
N PRO A 46 7.79 -18.33 3.59
CA PRO A 46 7.04 -17.92 2.41
C PRO A 46 6.12 -16.70 2.67
N THR A 47 5.80 -16.42 3.93
CA THR A 47 5.00 -15.26 4.35
C THR A 47 5.84 -13.98 4.49
N ALA A 48 7.17 -14.08 4.60
CA ALA A 48 8.03 -12.92 4.76
C ALA A 48 7.97 -11.96 3.57
N GLY A 49 7.59 -12.46 2.38
CA GLY A 49 7.38 -11.65 1.19
C GLY A 49 5.97 -11.09 1.02
N VAL A 50 5.02 -11.34 1.92
CA VAL A 50 3.62 -10.92 1.68
C VAL A 50 3.43 -9.43 1.99
N LEU A 51 2.66 -8.74 1.15
CA LEU A 51 2.27 -7.35 1.34
C LEU A 51 1.27 -7.22 2.49
N ARG A 52 1.59 -6.35 3.45
CA ARG A 52 0.70 -6.02 4.56
C ARG A 52 0.04 -4.66 4.36
N VAL A 53 -1.15 -4.52 4.91
CA VAL A 53 -1.95 -3.30 4.85
C VAL A 53 -2.08 -2.73 6.26
N TYR A 54 -1.82 -1.43 6.36
CA TYR A 54 -1.98 -0.66 7.58
C TYR A 54 -2.99 0.45 7.33
N GLN A 55 -3.90 0.66 8.27
CA GLN A 55 -4.88 1.74 8.22
C GLN A 55 -4.58 2.71 9.36
N ASN A 56 -4.31 3.99 9.04
CA ASN A 56 -3.97 5.03 10.02
C ASN A 56 -2.85 4.61 10.98
N GLY A 57 -1.87 3.85 10.49
CA GLY A 57 -0.76 3.31 11.29
C GLY A 57 -1.06 2.02 12.07
N VAL A 58 -2.28 1.49 11.99
CA VAL A 58 -2.69 0.24 12.67
C VAL A 58 -2.69 -0.91 11.65
N PRO A 59 -2.15 -2.11 11.98
CA PRO A 59 -2.21 -3.25 11.08
C PRO A 59 -3.67 -3.65 10.80
N ALA A 60 -4.09 -3.57 9.54
CA ALA A 60 -5.43 -3.91 9.10
C ALA A 60 -5.53 -5.36 8.60
N GLY A 61 -4.45 -5.88 7.99
CA GLY A 61 -4.36 -7.24 7.46
C GLY A 61 -3.55 -7.31 6.18
N ASP A 62 -3.94 -8.18 5.26
CA ASP A 62 -3.32 -8.33 3.95
C ASP A 62 -3.99 -7.43 2.89
N VAL A 63 -3.47 -7.47 1.66
CA VAL A 63 -3.99 -6.74 0.49
C VAL A 63 -5.50 -6.91 0.27
N ASN A 64 -6.11 -8.01 0.74
CA ASN A 64 -7.55 -8.23 0.71
C ASN A 64 -8.34 -7.10 1.39
N ARG A 65 -7.81 -6.51 2.46
CA ARG A 65 -8.47 -5.39 3.17
C ARG A 65 -8.69 -4.18 2.28
N LEU A 66 -7.84 -3.95 1.28
CA LEU A 66 -8.01 -2.84 0.34
C LEU A 66 -9.29 -2.96 -0.49
N ARG A 67 -9.85 -4.16 -0.65
CA ARG A 67 -11.14 -4.37 -1.34
C ARG A 67 -12.35 -4.04 -0.48
N GLU A 68 -12.19 -4.05 0.84
CA GLU A 68 -13.26 -3.70 1.78
C GLU A 68 -13.26 -2.19 2.09
N MET A 69 -12.15 -1.50 1.80
CA MET A 69 -11.99 -0.07 1.99
C MET A 69 -12.50 0.70 0.77
N ARG A 70 -13.38 1.68 1.01
CA ARG A 70 -13.87 2.59 -0.04
C ARG A 70 -12.89 3.72 -0.30
N VAL A 71 -12.65 4.03 -1.58
CA VAL A 71 -11.81 5.16 -2.01
C VAL A 71 -12.34 6.48 -1.49
N SER A 72 -13.66 6.65 -1.39
CA SER A 72 -14.28 7.89 -0.90
C SER A 72 -13.85 8.30 0.53
N GLU A 73 -13.49 7.31 1.36
CA GLU A 73 -13.03 7.50 2.75
C GLU A 73 -11.51 7.67 2.84
N VAL A 74 -10.79 7.42 1.75
CA VAL A 74 -9.33 7.50 1.70
C VAL A 74 -8.88 8.92 1.42
N ARG A 75 -7.93 9.39 2.23
CA ARG A 75 -7.27 10.67 2.11
C ARG A 75 -5.92 10.56 1.41
N GLU A 76 -5.12 9.58 1.81
CA GLU A 76 -3.78 9.35 1.27
C GLU A 76 -3.42 7.86 1.35
N LEU A 77 -2.72 7.37 0.33
CA LEU A 77 -2.15 6.04 0.29
C LEU A 77 -0.63 6.16 0.18
N ARG A 78 0.09 5.36 0.94
CA ARG A 78 1.54 5.33 0.91
C ARG A 78 2.05 3.92 0.85
N PHE A 79 2.98 3.68 -0.06
CA PHE A 79 3.68 2.42 -0.17
C PHE A 79 5.06 2.53 0.49
N LEU A 80 5.30 1.62 1.41
CA LEU A 80 6.59 1.38 2.02
C LEU A 80 7.18 0.11 1.41
N ASN A 81 8.40 0.23 0.89
CA ASN A 81 9.16 -0.94 0.47
C ASN A 81 9.57 -1.78 1.71
N ALA A 82 10.11 -2.98 1.48
CA ALA A 82 10.56 -3.89 2.53
C ALA A 82 11.44 -3.22 3.60
N GLY A 83 12.45 -2.45 3.19
CA GLY A 83 13.36 -1.78 4.11
C GLY A 83 12.65 -0.72 4.97
N GLU A 84 11.88 0.16 4.32
CA GLU A 84 11.10 1.20 5.01
C GLU A 84 10.07 0.60 5.96
N ALA A 85 9.38 -0.45 5.53
CA ALA A 85 8.36 -1.13 6.31
C ALA A 85 8.98 -1.84 7.52
N GLN A 86 10.15 -2.46 7.37
CA GLN A 86 10.87 -3.07 8.48
C GLN A 86 11.40 -2.02 9.46
N MET A 87 11.85 -0.87 8.98
CA MET A 87 12.31 0.24 9.84
C MET A 87 11.15 0.87 10.63
N ARG A 88 9.97 1.02 10.02
CA ARG A 88 8.81 1.67 10.64
C ARG A 88 7.97 0.73 11.52
N TYR A 89 7.74 -0.50 11.08
CA TYR A 89 6.82 -1.45 11.71
C TYR A 89 7.49 -2.72 12.26
N GLY A 90 8.80 -2.88 12.07
CA GLY A 90 9.57 -4.00 12.58
C GLY A 90 9.73 -5.18 11.62
N LEU A 91 10.51 -6.16 12.07
CA LEU A 91 10.83 -7.40 11.36
C LEU A 91 9.54 -8.19 11.08
N GLY A 92 9.36 -8.69 9.85
CA GLY A 92 8.12 -9.36 9.38
C GLY A 92 7.35 -8.61 8.29
N ASN A 93 7.83 -7.42 7.88
CA ASN A 93 7.27 -6.63 6.78
C ASN A 93 8.14 -6.64 5.51
N ALA A 94 8.89 -7.73 5.27
CA ALA A 94 9.84 -7.80 4.17
C ALA A 94 9.16 -7.86 2.77
N GLY A 95 7.84 -8.06 2.70
CA GLY A 95 7.05 -7.91 1.47
C GLY A 95 6.69 -6.47 1.11
N GLY A 96 6.90 -5.52 2.02
CA GLY A 96 6.40 -4.15 1.91
C GLY A 96 5.05 -3.93 2.59
N VAL A 97 4.69 -2.67 2.75
CA VAL A 97 3.46 -2.25 3.43
C VAL A 97 2.73 -1.18 2.63
N ILE A 98 1.42 -1.30 2.53
CA ILE A 98 0.52 -0.26 2.02
C ILE A 98 -0.16 0.40 3.22
N GLU A 99 0.21 1.65 3.49
CA GLU A 99 -0.45 2.52 4.45
C GLU A 99 -1.66 3.20 3.79
N VAL A 100 -2.80 3.10 4.43
CA VAL A 100 -4.05 3.74 4.06
C VAL A 100 -4.41 4.76 5.13
N TRP A 101 -4.44 6.02 4.74
CA TRP A 101 -4.89 7.12 5.58
C TRP A 101 -6.31 7.47 5.20
N THR A 102 -7.22 7.39 6.16
CA THR A 102 -8.60 7.81 5.96
C THR A 102 -8.80 9.26 6.40
N LYS A 103 -9.93 9.83 6.03
CA LYS A 103 -10.36 11.17 6.47
C LYS A 103 -10.70 11.19 7.96
#